data_AF-A0A0R2MYC4-F1
#
_entry.id   AF-A0A0R2MYC4-F1
#
_cell.length_a   1.000
_cell.length_b   1.000
_cell.length_c   1.000
_cell.angle_alpha   90.00
_cell.angle_beta   90.00
_cell.angle_gamma   90.00
#
_symmetry.space_group_name_H-M   'P 1'
#
loop_
_entity.id
_entity.type
_entity.pdbx_description
1 polymer ?
#
loop_
_entity_poly.entity_id
_entity_poly.type
_entity_poly.pdbx_seq_one_letter_code
_entity_poly.pdbx_strand_id
1 'polypeptide(L)' 'MASLLGLSGTEKYTRRETGEYNFKATEIPVLSATLKLPMEKILVSALRKSKNKMKEVKQ' A
#
# COMPACT_ATOMS: atom_id res chain seq x y z
N MET A 1 3.27 14.01 -6.09
CA MET A 1 2.70 12.66 -5.89
C MET A 1 1.32 12.66 -5.24
N ALA A 2 1.11 13.34 -4.10
CA ALA A 2 -0.21 13.42 -3.44
C ALA A 2 -1.36 13.87 -4.36
N SER A 3 -1.16 14.93 -5.14
CA SER A 3 -2.17 15.42 -6.11
C SER A 3 -2.50 14.40 -7.20
N LEU A 4 -1.49 13.68 -7.72
CA LEU A 4 -1.67 12.61 -8.73
C LEU A 4 -2.44 11.41 -8.18
N LEU A 5 -2.32 11.14 -6.88
CA LEU A 5 -3.01 10.08 -6.16
C LEU A 5 -4.40 10.49 -5.64
N GLY A 6 -4.84 11.73 -5.88
CA GLY A 6 -6.08 12.26 -5.34
C GLY A 6 -6.06 12.43 -3.82
N LEU A 7 -4.88 12.55 -3.22
CA LEU A 7 -4.73 12.76 -1.78
C LEU A 7 -4.86 14.24 -1.44
N SER A 8 -5.73 14.53 -0.46
CA SER A 8 -6.00 15.90 0.00
C SER A 8 -4.79 16.63 0.60
N GLY A 9 -3.66 15.95 0.82
CA GLY A 9 -2.49 16.56 1.42
C GLY A 9 -1.22 15.75 1.20
N THR A 10 -0.10 16.46 1.10
CA THR A 10 1.26 15.88 1.02
C THR A 10 1.58 15.03 2.23
N GLU A 11 1.10 15.39 3.42
CA GLU A 11 1.25 14.60 4.66
C GLU A 11 0.74 13.15 4.52
N LYS A 12 -0.39 12.96 3.82
CA LYS A 12 -0.99 11.64 3.63
C LYS A 12 -0.15 10.78 2.69
N TYR A 13 0.59 11.42 1.80
CA TYR A 13 1.53 10.75 0.91
C TYR A 13 2.82 10.42 1.65
N THR A 14 3.42 11.37 2.38
CA THR A 14 4.66 11.12 3.13
C THR A 14 4.48 10.01 4.14
N ARG A 15 3.37 9.96 4.89
CA ARG A 15 3.09 8.85 5.81
C ARG A 15 3.06 7.47 5.13
N ARG A 16 2.69 7.41 3.85
CA ARG A 16 2.69 6.15 3.09
C ARG A 16 4.05 5.81 2.52
N GLU A 17 4.79 6.83 2.10
CA GLU A 17 6.16 6.69 1.63
C GLU A 17 7.12 6.29 2.77
N THR A 18 6.90 6.80 3.98
CA THR A 18 7.67 6.43 5.18
C THR A 18 7.29 5.07 5.77
N GLY A 19 6.25 4.42 5.25
CA GLY A 19 5.78 3.12 5.73
C GLY A 19 4.92 3.17 6.99
N GLU A 20 4.52 4.36 7.45
CA GLU A 20 3.55 4.51 8.56
C GLU A 20 2.15 4.01 8.15
N TYR A 21 1.79 4.17 6.87
CA TYR A 21 0.56 3.63 6.27
C TYR A 21 0.84 2.91 4.96
N ASN A 22 0.04 1.90 4.63
CA ASN A 22 0.10 1.24 3.33
C ASN A 22 -0.68 2.03 2.26
N PHE A 23 -0.18 2.00 1.02
CA PHE A 23 -0.92 2.48 -0.14
C PHE A 23 -2.14 1.57 -0.40
N LYS A 24 -3.28 2.17 -0.77
CA LYS A 24 -4.48 1.42 -1.12
C LYS A 24 -4.30 0.73 -2.47
N ALA A 25 -5.02 -0.37 -2.72
CA ALA A 25 -4.98 -1.08 -4.00
C ALA A 25 -5.32 -0.18 -5.20
N THR A 26 -6.20 0.82 -5.02
CA THR A 26 -6.55 1.81 -6.04
C THR A 26 -5.43 2.82 -6.33
N GLU A 27 -4.48 2.98 -5.41
CA GLU A 27 -3.35 3.91 -5.50
C GLU A 27 -2.13 3.26 -6.16
N ILE A 28 -1.98 1.93 -6.05
CA ILE A 28 -0.90 1.14 -6.67
C ILE A 28 -0.78 1.36 -8.19
N PRO A 29 -1.85 1.27 -9.00
CA PRO A 29 -1.72 1.43 -10.46
C PRO A 29 -1.32 2.86 -10.85
N VAL A 30 -1.77 3.87 -10.10
CA VAL A 30 -1.40 5.27 -10.32
C VAL A 30 0.08 5.49 -10.02
N LEU A 31 0.57 4.91 -8.91
CA LEU A 31 2.00 4.91 -8.58
C LEU A 31 2.84 4.19 -9.63
N SER A 32 2.40 3.02 -10.07
CA SER A 32 3.06 2.22 -11.10
C SER A 32 3.19 2.99 -12.42
N ALA A 33 2.10 3.63 -12.86
CA ALA A 33 2.11 4.45 -14.07
C ALA A 33 3.02 5.69 -13.93
N THR A 34 3.01 6.33 -12.77
CA THR A 34 3.78 7.57 -12.53
C THR A 34 5.27 7.30 -12.36
N LEU A 35 5.65 6.26 -11.59
CA LEU A 35 7.05 5.85 -11.41
C LEU A 35 7.57 5.00 -12.57
N LYS A 36 6.71 4.57 -13.50
CA LYS A 36 7.02 3.57 -14.54
C LYS A 36 7.64 2.29 -13.95
N LEU A 37 7.20 1.91 -12.76
CA LEU A 37 7.66 0.71 -12.07
C LEU A 37 6.59 -0.38 -12.14
N PRO A 38 6.98 -1.67 -12.24
CA PRO A 38 6.04 -2.77 -12.16
C PRO A 38 5.30 -2.73 -10.82
N MET A 39 3.98 -2.95 -10.83
CA MET A 39 3.16 -2.98 -9.61
C MET A 39 3.72 -3.94 -8.56
N GLU A 40 4.32 -5.06 -8.99
CA GLU A 40 4.98 -6.06 -8.15
C GLU A 40 6.14 -5.51 -7.30
N LYS A 41 6.77 -4.41 -7.72
CA LYS A 41 7.82 -3.73 -6.96
C LYS A 41 7.27 -2.77 -5.91
N ILE A 42 6.03 -2.30 -6.09
CA ILE A 42 5.32 -1.39 -5.18
C ILE A 42 4.52 -2.20 -4.15
N LEU A 43 4.00 -3.36 -4.54
CA LEU A 43 3.34 -4.30 -3.66
C LEU A 43 4.38 -4.86 -2.69
N VAL A 44 4.36 -4.36 -1.46
CA VAL A 44 5.21 -4.88 -0.38
C VAL A 44 4.88 -6.36 -0.17
N SER A 45 5.89 -7.21 -0.05
CA SER A 45 5.76 -8.66 0.17
C SER A 45 4.88 -9.06 1.36
N ALA A 46 4.48 -8.11 2.22
CA ALA A 46 3.46 -8.30 3.26
C ALA A 46 2.06 -8.67 2.70
N LEU A 47 1.79 -8.37 1.42
CA LEU A 47 0.59 -8.84 0.72
C LEU A 47 0.67 -10.33 0.29
N ARG A 48 1.82 -11.00 0.44
CA ARG A 48 1.89 -12.47 0.35
C ARG A 48 1.19 -13.07 1.56
N LYS A 49 -0.12 -13.24 1.44
CA LYS A 49 -1.00 -14.00 2.33
C LYS A 49 -0.81 -13.66 3.81
N SER A 50 -1.77 -12.91 4.32
CA SER A 50 -2.49 -13.35 5.51
C SER A 50 -2.72 -14.86 5.43
N LYS A 51 -1.84 -15.65 6.06
CA LYS A 51 -2.24 -16.93 6.60
C LYS A 51 -3.37 -16.60 7.56
N ASN A 52 -4.56 -17.02 7.17
CA ASN A 52 -5.74 -17.10 8.03
C ASN A 52 -5.33 -17.84 9.31
N LYS A 53 -4.88 -17.12 10.35
CA LYS A 53 -4.90 -17.64 11.72
C LYS A 53 -6.32 -17.44 12.21
N MET A 54 -7.15 -18.38 11.78
CA MET A 54 -8.45 -18.72 12.33
C MET A 54 -8.35 -18.67 13.86
N LYS A 55 -9.35 -18.03 14.48
CA LYS A 55 -9.53 -17.98 15.93
C LYS A 55 -9.73 -19.39 16.53
N GLU A 56 -9.41 -19.49 17.82
CA GLU A 56 -9.83 -20.53 18.80
C GLU A 56 -9.18 -21.93 18.63
N VAL A 57 -8.78 -22.65 19.67
CA VAL A 57 -9.43 -22.86 20.98
C VAL A 57 -8.38 -22.96 22.11
N LYS A 58 -8.72 -22.37 23.26
CA LYS A 58 -8.08 -22.54 24.55
C LYS A 58 -8.57 -23.86 25.17
N GLN A 59 -7.69 -24.80 25.47
CA GLN A 59 -7.92 -25.90 26.42
C GLN A 59 -6.74 -25.96 27.38
#